data_AF-A0A6L7X0C5-F1
#
_entry.id   AF-A0A6L7X0C5-F1
#
_cell.length_a   1.000
_cell.length_b   1.000
_cell.length_c   1.000
_cell.angle_alpha   90.00
_cell.angle_beta   90.00
_cell.angle_gamma   90.00
#
_symmetry.space_group_name_H-M   'P 1'
#
loop_
_entity.id
_entity.type
_entity.pdbx_description
1 polymer ?
#
loop_
_entity_poly.entity_id
_entity_poly.type
_entity_poly.pdbx_seq_one_letter_code
_entity_poly.pdbx_strand_id
1 'polypeptide(L)'
;MESGRKPPERLYKYRALTARTLDMVVGDRLHFADPRTFNDPLDTRPSLQSDVNGVELARILWMLIEQRTVAEMRTAAAAMKLKDPETANWIETRSGEEADQSVADIVDTAFGGRDVDYESEVEPKGRLTYRIELELLRRYKKGIVSLGERDDCPLMWSHYGDQHRGICLGFSVPQRASQDVQKVEYDGGRLVRASDIAAMLYGDDEAGARVDKSVLLRKAKNWSYEREWRLIGRQGTHGSPLELEEIIFGTECRPSTKYTVVKVLKERTKSVRFYEMREQHGTFGLEKCELSGNEELFARLPRRHLSTLEAFKPLATPPATLGEKPSGPAGGRSKTTEEDDPEVSRTVEVSEWTFGRFQQSKKSSKESDDAALRRLIVSMRPWVSHGVSLPHGTLLVMHNHGQRHYGVILGGSWIVGGKRFQSPSAASREVGRTLDGRKTEWNGWREWSVKRPGDKEWMSLSLLRLQSKRV
;
A
#
# COMPACT_ATOMS: atom_id res chain seq x y z
N MET A 1 -10.32 -0.58 -23.66
CA MET A 1 -10.24 -1.99 -23.21
C MET A 1 -9.32 -2.75 -24.15
N GLU A 2 -8.01 -2.79 -23.88
CA GLU A 2 -7.12 -3.74 -24.55
C GLU A 2 -7.28 -5.10 -23.87
N SER A 3 -7.61 -6.10 -24.67
CA SER A 3 -7.81 -7.50 -24.27
C SER A 3 -6.66 -7.99 -23.39
N GLY A 4 -6.96 -8.21 -22.11
CA GLY A 4 -6.01 -8.78 -21.15
C GLY A 4 -5.45 -10.08 -21.68
N ARG A 5 -4.12 -10.17 -21.78
CA ARG A 5 -3.45 -11.43 -22.12
C ARG A 5 -3.93 -12.49 -21.14
N LYS A 6 -4.49 -13.58 -21.67
CA LYS A 6 -4.83 -14.77 -20.88
C LYS A 6 -3.59 -15.19 -20.08
N PRO A 7 -3.73 -15.53 -18.79
CA PRO A 7 -2.60 -16.04 -18.03
C PRO A 7 -2.01 -17.28 -18.73
N PRO A 8 -0.69 -17.52 -18.58
CA PRO A 8 -0.06 -18.74 -19.06
C PRO A 8 -0.74 -19.96 -18.42
N GLU A 9 -0.56 -21.12 -19.03
CA GLU A 9 -1.11 -22.38 -18.51
C GLU A 9 -0.64 -22.66 -17.08
N ARG A 10 0.62 -22.30 -16.78
CA ARG A 10 1.24 -22.47 -15.47
C ARG A 10 1.97 -21.22 -15.02
N LEU A 11 1.85 -20.93 -13.73
CA LEU A 11 2.57 -19.87 -13.03
C LEU A 11 3.32 -20.45 -11.83
N TYR A 12 4.46 -19.85 -11.51
CA TYR A 12 5.43 -20.45 -10.61
C TYR A 12 5.69 -19.61 -9.36
N LYS A 13 5.86 -20.25 -8.21
CA LYS A 13 6.25 -19.59 -6.96
C LYS A 13 7.47 -20.26 -6.34
N TYR A 14 8.59 -19.55 -6.37
CA TYR A 14 9.84 -19.94 -5.73
C TYR A 14 9.82 -19.67 -4.23
N ARG A 15 10.25 -20.65 -3.43
CA ARG A 15 10.22 -20.56 -1.96
C ARG A 15 11.33 -21.36 -1.30
N ALA A 16 11.85 -20.82 -0.21
CA ALA A 16 12.45 -21.61 0.86
C ALA A 16 11.41 -22.56 1.50
N LEU A 17 11.85 -23.72 1.98
CA LEU A 17 10.99 -24.61 2.74
C LEU A 17 10.85 -24.10 4.17
N THR A 18 9.70 -23.49 4.47
CA THR A 18 9.35 -22.93 5.78
C THR A 18 7.96 -23.41 6.19
N ALA A 19 7.55 -23.19 7.45
CA ALA A 19 6.19 -23.48 7.90
C ALA A 19 5.11 -22.84 7.00
N ARG A 20 5.36 -21.63 6.49
CA ARG A 20 4.45 -20.94 5.54
C ARG A 20 4.36 -21.67 4.19
N THR A 21 5.47 -22.21 3.70
CA THR A 21 5.48 -22.99 2.45
C THR A 21 4.76 -24.32 2.65
N LEU A 22 4.89 -24.94 3.83
CA LEU A 22 4.12 -26.14 4.18
C LEU A 22 2.62 -25.85 4.26
N ASP A 23 2.20 -24.74 4.87
CA ASP A 23 0.78 -24.32 4.90
C ASP A 23 0.21 -24.12 3.48
N MET A 24 1.03 -23.60 2.56
CA MET A 24 0.65 -23.45 1.16
C MET A 24 0.51 -24.78 0.42
N VAL A 25 1.42 -25.72 0.68
CA VAL A 25 1.48 -27.01 -0.03
C VAL A 25 0.49 -28.03 0.55
N VAL A 26 0.34 -28.07 1.87
CA VAL A 26 -0.49 -29.05 2.60
C VAL A 26 -1.86 -28.48 2.93
N GLY A 27 -1.93 -27.23 3.38
CA GLY A 27 -3.18 -26.56 3.73
C GLY A 27 -3.91 -25.93 2.54
N ASP A 28 -3.28 -25.92 1.36
CA ASP A 28 -3.79 -25.32 0.13
C ASP A 28 -4.12 -23.82 0.32
N ARG A 29 -3.21 -23.08 0.98
CA ARG A 29 -3.40 -21.66 1.32
C ARG A 29 -2.39 -20.74 0.65
N LEU A 30 -2.85 -19.62 0.11
CA LEU A 30 -1.98 -18.56 -0.39
C LEU A 30 -2.02 -17.34 0.52
N HIS A 31 -0.85 -16.76 0.76
CA HIS A 31 -0.71 -15.51 1.50
C HIS A 31 -0.64 -14.33 0.54
N PHE A 32 -1.68 -13.51 0.55
CA PHE A 32 -1.79 -12.26 -0.19
C PHE A 32 -1.10 -11.15 0.60
N ALA A 33 0.14 -10.84 0.20
CA ALA A 33 1.02 -9.90 0.89
C ALA A 33 0.49 -8.47 0.81
N ASP A 34 0.77 -7.67 1.84
CA ASP A 34 0.54 -6.23 1.81
C ASP A 34 1.48 -5.59 0.80
N PRO A 35 1.00 -4.85 -0.21
CA PRO A 35 1.85 -4.09 -1.13
C PRO A 35 2.88 -3.21 -0.40
N ARG A 36 2.53 -2.68 0.78
CA ARG A 36 3.43 -1.83 1.59
C ARG A 36 4.64 -2.56 2.19
N THR A 37 4.64 -3.89 2.16
CA THR A 37 5.64 -4.73 2.83
C THR A 37 6.59 -5.43 1.86
N PHE A 38 6.58 -5.03 0.59
CA PHE A 38 7.46 -5.61 -0.42
C PHE A 38 8.92 -5.28 -0.10
N ASN A 39 9.82 -6.19 -0.48
CA ASN A 39 11.25 -6.10 -0.21
C ASN A 39 11.94 -4.96 -0.99
N ASP A 40 11.47 -4.68 -2.21
CA ASP A 40 11.89 -3.51 -2.96
C ASP A 40 11.04 -2.30 -2.52
N PRO A 41 11.62 -1.25 -1.92
CA PRO A 41 10.89 -0.07 -1.44
C PRO A 41 10.29 0.77 -2.58
N LEU A 42 10.66 0.49 -3.83
CA LEU A 42 10.14 1.14 -5.02
C LEU A 42 9.00 0.35 -5.68
N ASP A 43 8.80 -0.92 -5.31
CA ASP A 43 7.71 -1.76 -5.81
C ASP A 43 6.40 -1.39 -5.13
N THR A 44 5.33 -1.25 -5.92
CA THR A 44 4.01 -0.78 -5.51
C THR A 44 3.93 0.61 -4.89
N ARG A 45 5.05 1.34 -4.80
CA ARG A 45 5.06 2.71 -4.27
C ARG A 45 4.64 3.70 -5.36
N PRO A 46 3.48 4.36 -5.24
CA PRO A 46 3.06 5.35 -6.24
C PRO A 46 4.04 6.51 -6.29
N SER A 47 4.28 7.07 -7.48
CA SER A 47 4.85 8.40 -7.62
C SER A 47 3.86 9.31 -8.31
N LEU A 48 3.50 10.40 -7.67
CA LEU A 48 2.45 11.27 -8.16
C LEU A 48 3.01 12.22 -9.21
N GLN A 49 2.44 12.20 -10.41
CA GLN A 49 2.61 13.26 -11.40
C GLN A 49 1.63 14.39 -11.05
N SER A 50 2.18 15.52 -10.64
CA SER A 50 1.41 16.65 -10.14
C SER A 50 0.93 17.57 -11.28
N ASP A 51 -0.03 17.05 -12.05
CA ASP A 51 -0.66 17.67 -13.23
C ASP A 51 -1.86 18.58 -12.89
N VAL A 52 -2.10 18.82 -11.60
CA VAL A 52 -3.14 19.74 -11.10
C VAL A 52 -2.51 20.81 -10.20
N ASN A 53 -3.27 21.86 -9.86
CA ASN A 53 -2.81 22.93 -8.98
C ASN A 53 -2.76 22.51 -7.50
N GLY A 54 -2.09 23.30 -6.65
CA GLY A 54 -1.93 22.99 -5.22
C GLY A 54 -3.25 22.88 -4.44
N VAL A 55 -4.29 23.60 -4.85
CA VAL A 55 -5.63 23.53 -4.23
C VAL A 55 -6.28 22.17 -4.50
N GLU A 56 -6.22 21.68 -5.74
CA GLU A 56 -6.76 20.36 -6.08
C GLU A 56 -5.95 19.24 -5.41
N LEU A 57 -4.63 19.39 -5.25
CA LEU A 57 -3.83 18.44 -4.45
C LEU A 57 -4.25 18.41 -2.99
N ALA A 58 -4.46 19.57 -2.38
CA ALA A 58 -4.96 19.65 -1.00
C ALA A 58 -6.34 18.96 -0.88
N ARG A 59 -7.21 19.13 -1.88
CA ARG A 59 -8.52 18.47 -1.94
C ARG A 59 -8.41 16.95 -2.10
N ILE A 60 -7.57 16.47 -3.01
CA ILE A 60 -7.28 15.03 -3.17
C ILE A 60 -6.80 14.44 -1.85
N LEU A 61 -5.83 15.10 -1.21
CA LEU A 61 -5.28 14.66 0.07
C LEU A 61 -6.37 14.59 1.15
N TRP A 62 -7.17 15.64 1.26
CA TRP A 62 -8.28 15.71 2.22
C TRP A 62 -9.24 14.52 2.04
N MET A 63 -9.68 14.26 0.80
CA MET A 63 -10.60 13.17 0.49
C MET A 63 -10.01 11.79 0.78
N LEU A 64 -8.70 11.59 0.52
CA LEU A 64 -8.02 10.34 0.83
C LEU A 64 -7.97 10.09 2.35
N ILE A 65 -7.65 11.11 3.15
CA ILE A 65 -7.59 11.00 4.61
C ILE A 65 -8.99 10.76 5.17
N GLU A 66 -9.99 11.53 4.73
CA GLU A 66 -11.37 11.39 5.18
C GLU A 66 -11.87 9.95 4.91
N GLN A 67 -11.74 9.45 3.68
CA GLN A 67 -12.21 8.10 3.33
C GLN A 67 -11.51 7.01 4.16
N ARG A 68 -10.19 7.15 4.41
CA ARG A 68 -9.43 6.22 5.25
C ARG A 68 -9.94 6.25 6.70
N THR A 69 -10.02 7.43 7.30
CA THR A 69 -10.44 7.60 8.69
C THR A 69 -11.89 7.12 8.89
N VAL A 70 -12.81 7.44 7.97
CA VAL A 70 -14.18 6.92 7.99
C VAL A 70 -14.18 5.39 7.97
N ALA A 71 -13.39 4.75 7.10
CA ALA A 71 -13.34 3.30 7.01
C ALA A 71 -12.80 2.64 8.29
N GLU A 72 -11.75 3.20 8.88
CA GLU A 72 -11.14 2.72 10.13
C GLU A 72 -12.09 2.88 11.32
N MET A 73 -12.69 4.06 11.48
CA MET A 73 -13.63 4.32 12.57
C MET A 73 -14.91 3.49 12.45
N ARG A 74 -15.44 3.29 11.23
CA ARG A 74 -16.58 2.38 11.01
C ARG A 74 -16.23 0.94 11.37
N THR A 75 -15.02 0.48 11.05
CA THR A 75 -14.55 -0.85 11.42
C THR A 75 -14.48 -1.01 12.94
N ALA A 76 -13.95 0.00 13.64
CA ALA A 76 -13.90 0.03 15.11
C ALA A 76 -15.30 0.08 15.74
N ALA A 77 -16.19 0.95 15.24
CA ALA A 77 -17.57 1.05 15.71
C ALA A 77 -18.33 -0.27 15.51
N ALA A 78 -18.15 -0.94 14.36
CA ALA A 78 -18.74 -2.25 14.10
C ALA A 78 -18.24 -3.32 15.07
N ALA A 79 -16.94 -3.32 15.40
CA ALA A 79 -16.38 -4.23 16.42
C ALA A 79 -16.96 -3.96 17.82
N MET A 80 -17.26 -2.70 18.13
CA MET A 80 -17.94 -2.26 19.36
C MET A 80 -19.46 -2.37 19.30
N LYS A 81 -20.03 -2.83 18.18
CA LYS A 81 -21.48 -2.94 17.92
C LYS A 81 -22.23 -1.59 18.02
N LEU A 82 -21.55 -0.47 17.83
CA LEU A 82 -22.15 0.86 17.76
C LEU A 82 -22.69 1.10 16.35
N LYS A 83 -24.01 1.30 16.21
CA LYS A 83 -24.71 1.45 14.92
C LYS A 83 -25.70 2.62 14.90
N ASP A 84 -25.74 3.41 15.95
CA ASP A 84 -26.67 4.52 16.08
C ASP A 84 -26.29 5.70 15.15
N PRO A 85 -27.25 6.54 14.77
CA PRO A 85 -27.01 7.70 13.92
C PRO A 85 -26.03 8.73 14.51
N GLU A 86 -25.93 8.84 15.84
CA GLU A 86 -25.02 9.80 16.48
C GLU A 86 -23.57 9.37 16.30
N THR A 87 -23.28 8.08 16.46
CA THR A 87 -21.98 7.48 16.14
C THR A 87 -21.61 7.73 14.68
N ALA A 88 -22.55 7.58 13.74
CA ALA A 88 -22.29 7.84 12.32
C ALA A 88 -21.92 9.31 12.05
N ASN A 89 -22.67 10.26 12.63
CA ASN A 89 -22.42 11.69 12.50
C ASN A 89 -21.12 12.13 13.20
N TRP A 90 -20.79 11.51 14.34
CA TRP A 90 -19.53 11.72 15.04
C TRP A 90 -18.33 11.24 14.19
N ILE A 91 -18.44 10.06 13.56
CA ILE A 91 -17.40 9.55 12.63
C ILE A 91 -17.16 10.54 11.50
N GLU A 92 -18.23 11.01 10.84
CA GLU A 92 -18.14 11.96 9.74
C GLU A 92 -17.45 13.26 10.19
N THR A 93 -17.92 13.84 11.30
CA THR A 93 -17.32 15.06 11.87
C THR A 93 -15.83 14.88 12.19
N ARG A 94 -15.49 13.80 12.89
CA ARG A 94 -14.11 13.53 13.33
C ARG A 94 -13.18 13.25 12.16
N SER A 95 -13.65 12.55 11.14
CA SER A 95 -12.87 12.27 9.93
C SER A 95 -12.56 13.52 9.12
N GLY A 96 -13.53 14.45 9.02
CA GLY A 96 -13.32 15.77 8.42
C GLY A 96 -12.28 16.58 9.20
N GLU A 97 -12.40 16.65 10.53
CA GLU A 97 -11.44 17.37 11.40
C GLU A 97 -10.00 16.84 11.27
N GLU A 98 -9.81 15.52 11.12
CA GLU A 98 -8.47 14.94 10.95
C GLU A 98 -7.88 15.28 9.57
N ALA A 99 -8.70 15.20 8.51
CA ALA A 99 -8.30 15.58 7.17
C ALA A 99 -7.94 17.08 7.11
N ASP A 100 -8.77 17.90 7.73
CA ASP A 100 -8.59 19.33 7.94
C ASP A 100 -7.24 19.62 8.62
N GLN A 101 -7.00 19.04 9.81
CA GLN A 101 -5.75 19.24 10.54
C GLN A 101 -4.52 18.77 9.73
N SER A 102 -4.61 17.63 9.04
CA SER A 102 -3.48 17.08 8.28
C SER A 102 -3.09 17.95 7.09
N VAL A 103 -4.07 18.53 6.39
CA VAL A 103 -3.80 19.49 5.32
C VAL A 103 -3.25 20.78 5.92
N ALA A 104 -3.78 21.22 7.07
CA ALA A 104 -3.30 22.42 7.78
C ALA A 104 -1.82 22.32 8.11
N ASP A 105 -1.43 21.21 8.73
CA ASP A 105 -0.06 20.98 9.18
C ASP A 105 0.93 21.04 8.02
N ILE A 106 0.60 20.43 6.88
CA ILE A 106 1.48 20.42 5.71
C ILE A 106 1.67 21.83 5.16
N VAL A 107 0.58 22.57 5.14
CA VAL A 107 0.55 23.90 4.54
C VAL A 107 1.19 24.93 5.46
N ASP A 108 0.74 25.01 6.70
CA ASP A 108 1.26 25.93 7.70
C ASP A 108 2.77 25.69 7.91
N THR A 109 3.24 24.44 7.85
CA THR A 109 4.68 24.14 7.94
C THR A 109 5.43 24.47 6.65
N ALA A 110 4.75 24.53 5.49
CA ALA A 110 5.36 24.93 4.22
C ALA A 110 5.58 26.45 4.14
N PHE A 111 4.72 27.23 4.80
CA PHE A 111 4.79 28.68 4.81
C PHE A 111 5.34 29.28 6.13
N GLY A 112 5.35 28.52 7.23
CA GLY A 112 5.54 29.05 8.58
C GLY A 112 6.96 29.00 9.16
N GLY A 113 8.03 28.94 8.36
CA GLY A 113 9.37 28.79 8.94
C GLY A 113 10.57 29.02 8.02
N ARG A 114 10.73 30.24 7.47
CA ARG A 114 12.00 30.95 7.28
C ARG A 114 11.78 32.26 6.51
N ASP A 115 12.56 33.29 6.81
CA ASP A 115 13.00 34.26 5.80
C ASP A 115 13.71 33.46 4.71
N VAL A 116 12.96 33.06 3.68
CA VAL A 116 13.52 32.40 2.51
C VAL A 116 13.93 33.53 1.58
N ASP A 117 15.23 33.85 1.60
CA ASP A 117 15.83 34.60 0.52
C ASP A 117 15.41 33.96 -0.80
N TYR A 118 14.96 34.84 -1.68
CA TYR A 118 14.48 34.62 -3.04
C TYR A 118 15.23 33.48 -3.75
N GLU A 119 14.49 32.65 -4.50
CA GLU A 119 14.97 31.63 -5.47
C GLU A 119 14.93 30.13 -5.07
N SER A 120 14.13 29.70 -4.10
CA SER A 120 13.73 28.28 -4.07
C SER A 120 12.21 28.09 -4.07
N GLU A 121 11.68 27.81 -5.26
CA GLU A 121 10.30 27.37 -5.52
C GLU A 121 10.01 25.97 -4.94
N VAL A 122 10.30 25.72 -3.66
CA VAL A 122 9.82 24.50 -3.00
C VAL A 122 8.37 24.71 -2.58
N GLU A 123 7.51 24.76 -3.60
CA GLU A 123 6.06 24.90 -3.51
C GLU A 123 5.47 23.83 -2.54
N PRO A 124 4.42 24.14 -1.74
CA PRO A 124 3.71 23.16 -0.89
C PRO A 124 3.30 21.88 -1.65
N LYS A 125 3.20 22.00 -2.98
CA LYS A 125 3.03 20.95 -3.97
C LYS A 125 3.89 19.71 -3.69
N GLY A 126 5.17 19.86 -3.33
CA GLY A 126 6.05 18.71 -3.05
C GLY A 126 5.61 17.89 -1.83
N ARG A 127 5.25 18.57 -0.73
CA ARG A 127 4.79 17.90 0.51
C ARG A 127 3.40 17.29 0.35
N LEU A 128 2.49 18.00 -0.34
CA LEU A 128 1.16 17.48 -0.68
C LEU A 128 1.29 16.23 -1.55
N THR A 129 2.13 16.27 -2.59
CA THR A 129 2.42 15.13 -3.47
C THR A 129 2.90 13.92 -2.68
N TYR A 130 3.93 14.09 -1.84
CA TYR A 130 4.46 13.02 -1.00
C TYR A 130 3.39 12.43 -0.07
N ARG A 131 2.56 13.28 0.56
CA ARG A 131 1.51 12.79 1.44
C ARG A 131 0.41 12.04 0.69
N ILE A 132 0.01 12.51 -0.49
CA ILE A 132 -0.95 11.83 -1.37
C ILE A 132 -0.44 10.44 -1.73
N GLU A 133 0.85 10.29 -2.08
CA GLU A 133 1.45 8.98 -2.38
C GLU A 133 1.28 8.00 -1.19
N LEU A 134 1.52 8.47 0.03
CA LEU A 134 1.38 7.66 1.24
C LEU A 134 -0.08 7.26 1.51
N GLU A 135 -1.01 8.22 1.41
CA GLU A 135 -2.43 7.96 1.68
C GLU A 135 -3.06 7.10 0.57
N LEU A 136 -2.65 7.29 -0.68
CA LEU A 136 -3.08 6.45 -1.79
C LEU A 136 -2.69 5.00 -1.56
N LEU A 137 -1.45 4.74 -1.13
CA LEU A 137 -0.99 3.37 -0.85
C LEU A 137 -1.73 2.75 0.35
N ARG A 138 -2.07 3.53 1.39
CA ARG A 138 -2.84 3.07 2.56
C ARG A 138 -4.27 2.64 2.24
N ARG A 139 -4.84 3.15 1.15
CA ARG A 139 -6.18 2.78 0.65
C ARG A 139 -6.26 1.29 0.27
N TYR A 140 -5.18 0.71 -0.23
CA TYR A 140 -5.18 -0.65 -0.72
C TYR A 140 -5.33 -1.65 0.44
N LYS A 141 -6.51 -2.26 0.53
CA LYS A 141 -6.78 -3.44 1.37
C LYS A 141 -6.68 -4.76 0.58
N LYS A 142 -6.29 -4.65 -0.69
CA LYS A 142 -5.97 -5.80 -1.56
C LYS A 142 -4.56 -6.28 -1.21
N GLY A 143 -4.37 -7.60 -1.21
CA GLY A 143 -3.04 -8.21 -1.13
C GLY A 143 -2.65 -8.87 -2.45
N ILE A 144 -1.36 -9.17 -2.58
CA ILE A 144 -0.76 -9.66 -3.81
C ILE A 144 -0.07 -11.01 -3.58
N VAL A 145 -0.27 -11.95 -4.49
CA VAL A 145 0.59 -13.13 -4.65
C VAL A 145 1.40 -12.96 -5.94
N SER A 146 2.69 -12.73 -5.80
CA SER A 146 3.64 -12.69 -6.93
C SER A 146 3.98 -14.09 -7.42
N LEU A 147 3.87 -14.30 -8.73
CA LEU A 147 4.15 -15.54 -9.44
C LEU A 147 5.02 -15.23 -10.66
N GLY A 148 5.97 -16.10 -10.99
CA GLY A 148 6.78 -16.01 -12.21
C GLY A 148 6.19 -16.84 -13.35
N GLU A 149 6.47 -16.44 -14.59
CA GLU A 149 6.07 -17.21 -15.78
C GLU A 149 7.01 -18.40 -16.06
N ARG A 150 8.21 -18.38 -15.49
CA ARG A 150 9.27 -19.38 -15.73
C ARG A 150 9.62 -20.13 -14.46
N ASP A 151 9.99 -21.40 -14.59
CA ASP A 151 10.57 -22.22 -13.53
C ASP A 151 12.10 -22.35 -13.62
N ASP A 152 12.69 -22.09 -14.78
CA ASP A 152 14.10 -22.32 -15.12
C ASP A 152 15.01 -21.09 -14.96
N CYS A 153 14.54 -20.00 -14.34
CA CYS A 153 15.33 -18.78 -14.20
C CYS A 153 16.36 -18.88 -13.05
N PRO A 154 17.68 -18.87 -13.32
CA PRO A 154 18.69 -19.01 -12.27
C PRO A 154 18.65 -17.89 -11.23
N LEU A 155 18.37 -16.64 -11.64
CA LEU A 155 18.23 -15.51 -10.72
C LEU A 155 17.04 -15.69 -9.76
N MET A 156 15.91 -16.21 -10.25
CA MET A 156 14.74 -16.50 -9.40
C MET A 156 15.06 -17.58 -8.36
N TRP A 157 15.78 -18.63 -8.76
CA TRP A 157 16.26 -19.66 -7.82
C TRP A 157 17.25 -19.10 -6.79
N SER A 158 18.16 -18.23 -7.20
CA SER A 158 19.12 -17.59 -6.30
C SER A 158 18.43 -16.69 -5.25
N HIS A 159 17.49 -15.83 -5.67
CA HIS A 159 16.83 -14.88 -4.78
C HIS A 159 15.69 -15.46 -3.96
N TYR A 160 14.82 -16.26 -4.59
CA TYR A 160 13.55 -16.70 -4.00
C TYR A 160 13.49 -18.21 -3.75
N GLY A 161 14.34 -18.98 -4.42
CA GLY A 161 14.49 -20.43 -4.26
C GLY A 161 15.50 -20.84 -3.17
N ASP A 162 15.74 -20.00 -2.17
CA ASP A 162 16.70 -20.23 -1.08
C ASP A 162 18.10 -20.64 -1.60
N GLN A 163 18.65 -19.85 -2.52
CA GLN A 163 19.95 -20.12 -3.14
C GLN A 163 20.00 -21.55 -3.72
N HIS A 164 18.99 -21.91 -4.50
CA HIS A 164 18.83 -23.24 -5.12
C HIS A 164 18.60 -24.42 -4.16
N ARG A 165 18.45 -24.20 -2.84
CA ARG A 165 18.12 -25.26 -1.86
C ARG A 165 16.62 -25.47 -1.67
N GLY A 166 15.82 -24.50 -2.09
CA GLY A 166 14.38 -24.44 -1.92
C GLY A 166 13.61 -25.24 -2.97
N ILE A 167 12.35 -24.83 -3.16
CA ILE A 167 11.41 -25.43 -4.10
C ILE A 167 10.75 -24.36 -4.96
N CYS A 168 10.23 -24.78 -6.11
CA CYS A 168 9.39 -23.98 -6.98
C CYS A 168 8.05 -24.70 -7.17
N LEU A 169 6.95 -24.00 -6.90
CA LEU A 169 5.59 -24.53 -6.97
C LEU A 169 4.93 -24.07 -8.27
N GLY A 170 4.50 -25.02 -9.09
CA GLY A 170 3.80 -24.74 -10.35
C GLY A 170 2.29 -24.87 -10.19
N PHE A 171 1.59 -23.79 -10.48
CA PHE A 171 0.14 -23.69 -10.36
C PHE A 171 -0.53 -23.50 -11.72
N SER A 172 -1.62 -24.22 -11.99
CA SER A 172 -2.54 -23.83 -13.06
C SER A 172 -3.53 -22.78 -12.57
N VAL A 173 -4.04 -21.99 -13.52
CA VAL A 173 -4.97 -20.88 -13.25
C VAL A 173 -6.38 -21.27 -13.73
N PRO A 174 -7.28 -21.69 -12.82
CA PRO A 174 -8.66 -21.97 -13.18
C PRO A 174 -9.36 -20.73 -13.75
N GLN A 175 -10.36 -20.93 -14.62
CA GLN A 175 -11.08 -19.82 -15.26
C GLN A 175 -11.66 -18.80 -14.25
N ARG A 176 -12.17 -19.29 -13.11
CA ARG A 176 -12.69 -18.45 -12.01
C ARG A 176 -11.65 -17.48 -11.40
N ALA A 177 -10.37 -17.83 -11.47
CA ALA A 177 -9.26 -17.03 -10.94
C ALA A 177 -8.59 -16.17 -12.02
N SER A 178 -8.86 -16.44 -13.31
CA SER A 178 -8.15 -15.81 -14.43
C SER A 178 -8.31 -14.29 -14.49
N GLN A 179 -9.43 -13.75 -13.98
CA GLN A 179 -9.68 -12.30 -13.96
C GLN A 179 -8.86 -11.56 -12.89
N ASP A 180 -8.46 -12.28 -11.83
CA ASP A 180 -7.71 -11.75 -10.69
C ASP A 180 -6.20 -11.86 -10.89
N VAL A 181 -5.76 -12.55 -11.95
CA VAL A 181 -4.35 -12.76 -12.31
C VAL A 181 -3.95 -11.80 -13.43
N GLN A 182 -3.05 -10.88 -13.11
CA GLN A 182 -2.69 -9.79 -14.01
C GLN A 182 -1.18 -9.74 -14.24
N LYS A 183 -0.77 -9.46 -15.49
CA LYS A 183 0.65 -9.38 -15.86
C LYS A 183 1.26 -8.07 -15.35
N VAL A 184 2.47 -8.14 -14.82
CA VAL A 184 3.26 -6.96 -14.45
C VAL A 184 3.87 -6.33 -15.71
N GLU A 185 3.80 -5.01 -15.78
CA GLU A 185 4.41 -4.17 -16.80
C GLU A 185 5.74 -3.60 -16.27
N TYR A 186 6.76 -3.70 -17.12
CA TYR A 186 8.14 -3.28 -16.80
C TYR A 186 8.56 -2.04 -17.59
N ASP A 187 7.71 -1.60 -18.52
CA ASP A 187 7.84 -0.42 -19.34
C ASP A 187 7.02 0.72 -18.74
N GLY A 188 7.67 1.88 -18.58
CA GLY A 188 7.03 3.08 -18.06
C GLY A 188 7.36 3.38 -16.59
N GLY A 189 7.21 4.65 -16.24
CA GLY A 189 7.38 5.10 -14.86
C GLY A 189 6.21 4.67 -13.98
N ARG A 190 6.42 4.60 -12.66
CA ARG A 190 5.36 4.40 -11.65
C ARG A 190 4.48 5.66 -11.43
N LEU A 191 4.39 6.51 -12.45
CA LEU A 191 3.68 7.77 -12.39
C LEU A 191 2.17 7.53 -12.35
N VAL A 192 1.53 8.13 -11.35
CA VAL A 192 0.07 8.21 -11.19
C VAL A 192 -0.31 9.67 -11.35
N ARG A 193 -1.22 9.99 -12.27
CA ARG A 193 -1.68 11.38 -12.45
C ARG A 193 -2.57 11.81 -11.31
N ALA A 194 -2.37 13.01 -10.79
CA ALA A 194 -3.25 13.57 -9.77
C ALA A 194 -4.68 13.76 -10.29
N SER A 195 -4.83 14.10 -11.57
CA SER A 195 -6.14 14.15 -12.25
C SER A 195 -6.89 12.81 -12.24
N ASP A 196 -6.19 11.68 -12.47
CA ASP A 196 -6.79 10.35 -12.40
C ASP A 196 -7.22 9.99 -10.97
N ILE A 197 -6.43 10.37 -9.95
CA ILE A 197 -6.83 10.17 -8.54
C ILE A 197 -8.06 11.00 -8.20
N ALA A 198 -8.11 12.27 -8.63
CA ALA A 198 -9.28 13.11 -8.42
C ALA A 198 -10.53 12.50 -9.07
N ALA A 199 -10.46 12.13 -10.34
CA ALA A 199 -11.57 11.49 -11.05
C ALA A 199 -12.04 10.20 -10.35
N MET A 200 -11.10 9.34 -9.95
CA MET A 200 -11.40 8.13 -9.16
C MET A 200 -12.14 8.47 -7.86
N LEU A 201 -11.72 9.50 -7.13
CA LEU A 201 -12.36 9.91 -5.88
C LEU A 201 -13.77 10.48 -6.08
N TYR A 202 -14.08 10.99 -7.28
CA TYR A 202 -15.43 11.39 -7.68
C TYR A 202 -16.27 10.27 -8.30
N GLY A 203 -15.76 9.03 -8.33
CA GLY A 203 -16.50 7.85 -8.78
C GLY A 203 -16.29 7.46 -10.24
N ASP A 204 -15.21 7.94 -10.89
CA ASP A 204 -14.79 7.41 -12.20
C ASP A 204 -14.04 6.08 -12.03
N ASP A 205 -14.74 4.98 -12.33
CA ASP A 205 -14.20 3.62 -12.24
C ASP A 205 -13.04 3.37 -13.22
N GLU A 206 -13.04 4.00 -14.40
CA GLU A 206 -11.96 3.85 -15.37
C GLU A 206 -10.68 4.55 -14.88
N ALA A 207 -10.82 5.73 -14.28
CA ALA A 207 -9.72 6.40 -13.60
C ALA A 207 -9.19 5.55 -12.44
N GLY A 208 -10.09 4.97 -11.64
CA GLY A 208 -9.73 4.00 -10.60
C GLY A 208 -8.92 2.82 -11.14
N ALA A 209 -9.33 2.22 -12.25
CA ALA A 209 -8.59 1.14 -12.89
C ALA A 209 -7.20 1.56 -13.38
N ARG A 210 -7.05 2.78 -13.91
CA ARG A 210 -5.73 3.33 -14.31
C ARG A 210 -4.81 3.55 -13.11
N VAL A 211 -5.36 4.03 -12.00
CA VAL A 211 -4.64 4.20 -10.74
C VAL A 211 -4.21 2.83 -10.19
N ASP A 212 -5.14 1.87 -10.05
CA ASP A 212 -4.87 0.51 -9.60
C ASP A 212 -3.78 -0.16 -10.45
N LYS A 213 -3.86 -0.05 -11.78
CA LYS A 213 -2.85 -0.57 -12.71
C LYS A 213 -1.46 0.06 -12.46
N SER A 214 -1.41 1.38 -12.32
CA SER A 214 -0.15 2.11 -12.14
C SER A 214 0.53 1.80 -10.81
N VAL A 215 -0.25 1.53 -9.75
CA VAL A 215 0.25 1.20 -8.42
C VAL A 215 0.58 -0.30 -8.30
N LEU A 216 -0.31 -1.19 -8.72
CA LEU A 216 -0.22 -2.61 -8.40
C LEU A 216 0.48 -3.44 -9.47
N LEU A 217 0.65 -2.95 -10.70
CA LEU A 217 1.13 -3.76 -11.83
C LEU A 217 2.37 -3.19 -12.52
N ARG A 218 3.00 -2.13 -11.99
CA ARG A 218 4.27 -1.63 -12.53
C ARG A 218 5.45 -2.02 -11.67
N LYS A 219 6.54 -2.39 -12.31
CA LYS A 219 7.80 -2.76 -11.65
C LYS A 219 9.00 -2.26 -12.44
N ALA A 220 10.12 -2.01 -11.77
CA ALA A 220 11.32 -1.51 -12.45
C ALA A 220 11.85 -2.54 -13.46
N LYS A 221 12.33 -2.05 -14.62
CA LYS A 221 12.81 -2.87 -15.75
C LYS A 221 13.91 -3.88 -15.35
N ASN A 222 14.73 -3.56 -14.35
CA ASN A 222 15.77 -4.47 -13.85
C ASN A 222 15.21 -5.79 -13.31
N TRP A 223 13.92 -5.82 -12.90
CA TRP A 223 13.21 -7.01 -12.45
C TRP A 223 12.45 -7.75 -13.57
N SER A 224 12.60 -7.34 -14.84
CA SER A 224 11.85 -7.93 -15.95
C SER A 224 12.15 -9.42 -16.21
N TYR A 225 13.26 -9.93 -15.69
CA TYR A 225 13.59 -11.36 -15.74
C TYR A 225 12.59 -12.23 -14.95
N GLU A 226 11.88 -11.67 -13.97
CA GLU A 226 10.89 -12.40 -13.17
C GLU A 226 9.65 -12.80 -13.99
N ARG A 227 9.35 -12.04 -15.06
CA ARG A 227 8.13 -12.18 -15.87
C ARG A 227 6.90 -12.36 -14.99
N GLU A 228 6.73 -11.41 -14.06
CA GLU A 228 5.82 -11.52 -12.93
C GLU A 228 4.35 -11.41 -13.38
N TRP A 229 3.53 -12.26 -12.78
CA TRP A 229 2.08 -12.19 -12.76
C TRP A 229 1.62 -12.06 -11.30
N ARG A 230 0.69 -11.15 -11.05
CA ARG A 230 0.16 -10.86 -9.72
C ARG A 230 -1.27 -11.37 -9.65
N LEU A 231 -1.51 -12.31 -8.73
CA LEU A 231 -2.84 -12.66 -8.29
C LEU A 231 -3.25 -11.67 -7.19
N ILE A 232 -4.29 -10.88 -7.45
CA ILE A 232 -4.77 -9.81 -6.58
C ILE A 232 -6.04 -10.27 -5.86
N GLY A 233 -6.08 -10.12 -4.55
CA GLY A 233 -7.23 -10.56 -3.75
C GLY A 233 -7.31 -9.85 -2.41
N ARG A 234 -8.10 -10.38 -1.49
CA ARG A 234 -8.16 -9.85 -0.12
C ARG A 234 -6.83 -10.12 0.58
N GLN A 235 -6.28 -9.12 1.27
CA GLN A 235 -5.04 -9.27 2.05
C GLN A 235 -5.14 -10.41 3.09
N GLY A 236 -4.03 -11.10 3.34
CA GLY A 236 -3.92 -12.17 4.33
C GLY A 236 -3.88 -13.58 3.74
N THR A 237 -4.01 -14.59 4.59
CA THR A 237 -3.91 -16.00 4.18
C THR A 237 -5.28 -16.61 3.94
N HIS A 238 -5.55 -16.98 2.68
CA HIS A 238 -6.83 -17.53 2.23
C HIS A 238 -6.62 -18.88 1.52
N GLY A 239 -7.71 -19.62 1.26
CA GLY A 239 -7.65 -20.81 0.41
C GLY A 239 -7.16 -20.46 -0.99
N SER A 240 -6.35 -21.32 -1.60
CA SER A 240 -5.79 -21.10 -2.93
C SER A 240 -6.91 -21.11 -3.98
N PRO A 241 -7.06 -20.04 -4.79
CA PRO A 241 -7.92 -20.10 -5.96
C PRO A 241 -7.24 -20.82 -7.15
N LEU A 242 -5.94 -21.10 -7.03
CA LEU A 242 -5.09 -21.78 -8.02
C LEU A 242 -4.94 -23.26 -7.67
N GLU A 243 -4.61 -24.08 -8.66
CA GLU A 243 -4.39 -25.52 -8.45
C GLU A 243 -2.90 -25.86 -8.51
N LEU A 244 -2.36 -26.49 -7.46
CA LEU A 244 -0.97 -26.94 -7.43
C LEU A 244 -0.83 -28.22 -8.26
N GLU A 245 -0.05 -28.17 -9.33
CA GLU A 245 0.14 -29.31 -10.25
C GLU A 245 1.53 -29.92 -10.20
N GLU A 246 2.55 -29.12 -9.88
CA GLU A 246 3.93 -29.60 -9.80
C GLU A 246 4.75 -28.92 -8.74
N ILE A 247 5.72 -29.67 -8.21
CA ILE A 247 6.78 -29.17 -7.34
C ILE A 247 8.11 -29.53 -7.95
N ILE A 248 8.96 -28.52 -8.05
CA ILE A 248 10.30 -28.61 -8.59
C ILE A 248 11.27 -28.36 -7.45
N PHE A 249 12.20 -29.26 -7.23
CA PHE A 249 13.26 -29.12 -6.24
C PHE A 249 14.47 -28.40 -6.86
N GLY A 250 15.08 -27.48 -6.13
CA GLY A 250 16.32 -26.83 -6.60
C GLY A 250 17.49 -27.80 -6.66
N THR A 251 18.56 -27.42 -7.36
CA THR A 251 19.76 -28.25 -7.60
C THR A 251 20.40 -28.69 -6.28
N GLU A 252 20.40 -27.83 -5.26
CA GLU A 252 20.98 -28.05 -3.93
C GLU A 252 19.94 -28.50 -2.89
N CYS A 253 18.75 -28.91 -3.35
CA CYS A 253 17.68 -29.31 -2.44
C CYS A 253 18.02 -30.62 -1.74
N ARG A 254 17.99 -30.60 -0.40
CA ARG A 254 18.37 -31.76 0.43
C ARG A 254 17.47 -32.97 0.17
N PRO A 255 18.02 -34.19 0.13
CA PRO A 255 17.22 -35.42 -0.02
C PRO A 255 16.11 -35.58 1.04
N SER A 256 16.36 -35.16 2.29
CA SER A 256 15.33 -35.19 3.35
C SER A 256 14.13 -34.30 3.04
N THR A 257 14.36 -33.12 2.46
CA THR A 257 13.29 -32.22 2.00
C THR A 257 12.52 -32.86 0.86
N LYS A 258 13.21 -33.37 -0.17
CA LYS A 258 12.58 -34.08 -1.29
C LYS A 258 11.68 -35.20 -0.77
N TYR A 259 12.22 -36.05 0.10
CA TYR A 259 11.52 -37.19 0.70
C TYR A 259 10.25 -36.75 1.44
N THR A 260 10.37 -35.77 2.34
CA THR A 260 9.24 -35.30 3.15
C THR A 260 8.13 -34.73 2.26
N VAL A 261 8.46 -33.86 1.30
CA VAL A 261 7.47 -33.23 0.42
C VAL A 261 6.78 -34.27 -0.47
N VAL A 262 7.55 -35.15 -1.12
CA VAL A 262 6.99 -36.22 -1.98
C VAL A 262 6.09 -37.14 -1.16
N LYS A 263 6.54 -37.55 0.05
CA LYS A 263 5.75 -38.42 0.92
C LYS A 263 4.43 -37.80 1.34
N VAL A 264 4.46 -36.55 1.81
CA VAL A 264 3.26 -35.86 2.30
C VAL A 264 2.22 -35.65 1.21
N LEU A 265 2.66 -35.42 -0.03
CA LEU A 265 1.77 -35.11 -1.14
C LEU A 265 1.36 -36.31 -2.00
N LYS A 266 1.97 -37.49 -1.78
CA LYS A 266 1.65 -38.71 -2.52
C LYS A 266 0.18 -39.10 -2.42
N GLU A 267 -0.46 -38.78 -1.29
CA GLU A 267 -1.87 -39.11 -0.99
C GLU A 267 -2.83 -37.93 -1.24
N ARG A 268 -2.35 -36.83 -1.83
CA ARG A 268 -3.21 -35.70 -2.17
C ARG A 268 -4.23 -36.13 -3.23
N THR A 269 -5.50 -35.75 -3.05
CA THR A 269 -6.62 -36.15 -3.94
C THR A 269 -6.37 -35.80 -5.42
N LYS A 270 -5.73 -34.66 -5.67
CA LYS A 270 -5.17 -34.33 -6.98
C LYS A 270 -3.67 -34.59 -6.98
N SER A 271 -3.23 -35.37 -7.96
CA SER A 271 -1.83 -35.75 -8.11
C SER A 271 -0.95 -34.54 -8.40
N VAL A 272 0.18 -34.44 -7.70
CA VAL A 272 1.21 -33.44 -7.94
C VAL A 272 2.41 -34.14 -8.59
N ARG A 273 2.95 -33.56 -9.66
CA ARG A 273 4.16 -34.05 -10.33
C ARG A 273 5.41 -33.51 -9.63
N PHE A 274 6.47 -34.32 -9.60
CA PHE A 274 7.72 -33.96 -8.94
C PHE A 274 8.87 -33.90 -9.93
N TYR A 275 9.63 -32.81 -9.84
CA TYR A 275 10.77 -32.55 -10.70
C TYR A 275 11.95 -32.06 -9.87
N GLU A 276 13.13 -32.09 -10.44
CA GLU A 276 14.31 -31.41 -9.91
C GLU A 276 14.97 -30.58 -11.01
N MET A 277 15.56 -29.46 -10.62
CA MET A 277 16.44 -28.69 -11.49
C MET A 277 17.81 -29.34 -11.54
N ARG A 278 18.39 -29.40 -12.73
CA ARG A 278 19.79 -29.78 -12.96
C ARG A 278 20.48 -28.69 -13.76
N GLU A 279 21.78 -28.56 -13.56
CA GLU A 279 22.59 -27.67 -14.39
C GLU A 279 22.66 -28.23 -15.81
N GLN A 280 22.38 -27.38 -16.80
CA GLN A 280 22.62 -27.73 -18.18
C GLN A 280 24.11 -27.57 -18.48
N HIS A 281 24.79 -28.71 -18.64
CA HIS A 281 26.25 -28.79 -18.80
C HIS A 281 26.79 -27.79 -19.84
N GLY A 282 27.83 -27.04 -19.44
CA GLY A 282 28.50 -26.06 -20.30
C GLY A 282 27.74 -24.74 -20.48
N THR A 283 26.67 -24.52 -19.72
CA THR A 283 25.86 -23.29 -19.76
C THR A 283 25.57 -22.78 -18.35
N PHE A 284 25.04 -21.56 -18.24
CA PHE A 284 24.44 -21.07 -17.00
C PHE A 284 22.94 -21.39 -16.89
N GLY A 285 22.46 -22.33 -17.71
CA GLY A 285 21.07 -22.74 -17.78
C GLY A 285 20.72 -23.81 -16.76
N LEU A 286 19.43 -23.87 -16.42
CA LEU A 286 18.86 -24.95 -15.63
C LEU A 286 17.89 -25.73 -16.49
N GLU A 287 17.90 -27.05 -16.35
CA GLU A 287 16.92 -27.93 -16.97
C GLU A 287 16.04 -28.59 -15.92
N LYS A 288 14.73 -28.64 -16.19
CA LYS A 288 13.75 -29.34 -15.36
C LYS A 288 13.74 -30.82 -15.75
N CYS A 289 14.15 -31.69 -14.84
CA CYS A 289 14.11 -33.14 -15.02
C CYS A 289 13.02 -33.74 -14.12
N GLU A 290 12.29 -34.74 -14.64
CA GLU A 290 11.39 -35.52 -13.80
C GLU A 290 12.19 -36.18 -12.69
N LEU A 291 11.65 -36.19 -11.47
CA LEU A 291 12.27 -36.85 -10.33
C LEU A 291 12.11 -38.37 -10.48
N SER A 292 12.89 -38.94 -11.39
CA SER A 292 13.02 -40.38 -11.58
C SER A 292 13.68 -40.98 -10.32
N GLY A 293 13.13 -42.08 -9.79
CA GLY A 293 13.77 -42.78 -8.66
C GLY A 293 13.32 -42.31 -7.28
N ASN A 294 12.07 -41.88 -7.12
CA ASN A 294 11.44 -41.80 -5.79
C ASN A 294 11.71 -43.07 -4.97
N GLU A 295 11.77 -44.23 -5.60
CA GLU A 295 12.13 -45.51 -4.98
C GLU A 295 13.49 -45.48 -4.28
N GLU A 296 14.54 -44.90 -4.86
CA GLU A 296 15.86 -44.76 -4.22
C GLU A 296 15.77 -43.82 -3.01
N LEU A 297 15.01 -42.74 -3.15
CA LEU A 297 14.76 -41.79 -2.07
C LEU A 297 14.02 -42.45 -0.89
N PHE A 298 12.98 -43.24 -1.18
CA PHE A 298 12.20 -44.02 -0.21
C PHE A 298 12.95 -45.24 0.34
N ALA A 299 13.92 -45.79 -0.41
CA ALA A 299 14.80 -46.86 0.07
C ALA A 299 15.82 -46.35 1.09
N ARG A 300 16.24 -45.08 0.98
CA ARG A 300 17.26 -44.47 1.85
C ARG A 300 16.69 -43.68 3.03
N LEU A 301 15.43 -43.22 2.95
CA LEU A 301 14.80 -42.35 3.94
C LEU A 301 13.39 -42.84 4.31
N PRO A 302 12.97 -42.66 5.58
CA PRO A 302 13.73 -42.11 6.69
C PRO A 302 14.68 -43.19 7.24
N ARG A 303 15.89 -42.82 7.61
CA ARG A 303 16.87 -43.78 8.16
C ARG A 303 17.17 -43.50 9.61
N ARG A 304 17.34 -44.57 10.39
CA ARG A 304 17.98 -44.54 11.71
C ARG A 304 19.48 -44.82 11.50
N HIS A 305 20.34 -43.92 11.95
CA HIS A 305 21.79 -44.04 11.77
C HIS A 305 22.34 -45.39 12.29
N LEU A 306 21.85 -45.84 13.45
CA LEU A 306 22.24 -47.12 14.05
C LEU A 306 21.89 -48.35 13.19
N SER A 307 20.87 -48.27 12.33
CA SER A 307 20.49 -49.40 11.46
C SER A 307 21.59 -49.74 10.45
N THR A 308 22.38 -48.74 10.02
CA THR A 308 23.54 -48.99 9.16
C THR A 308 24.63 -49.74 9.92
N LEU A 309 24.93 -49.33 11.16
CA LEU A 309 25.94 -49.99 12.01
C LEU A 309 25.52 -51.41 12.40
N GLU A 310 24.23 -51.62 12.69
CA GLU A 310 23.66 -52.93 13.01
C GLU A 310 23.75 -53.89 11.81
N ALA A 311 23.61 -53.40 10.57
CA ALA A 311 23.76 -54.23 9.37
C ALA A 311 25.19 -54.79 9.18
N PHE A 312 26.22 -54.10 9.69
CA PHE A 312 27.62 -54.56 9.63
C PHE A 312 28.08 -55.33 10.87
N LYS A 313 27.28 -55.41 11.96
CA LYS A 313 27.62 -56.22 13.15
C LYS A 313 27.90 -57.70 12.84
N PRO A 314 27.14 -58.39 11.98
CA PRO A 314 27.43 -59.79 11.62
C PRO A 314 28.78 -59.98 10.92
N LEU A 315 29.32 -58.93 10.28
CA LEU A 315 30.59 -58.95 9.55
C LEU A 315 31.79 -58.55 10.42
N ALA A 316 31.55 -57.95 11.59
CA ALA A 316 32.58 -57.48 12.52
C ALA A 316 32.95 -58.52 13.59
N THR A 317 32.34 -59.71 13.56
CA THR A 317 32.68 -60.80 14.49
C THR A 317 33.72 -61.69 13.79
N PRO A 318 34.99 -61.73 14.22
CA PRO A 318 35.92 -62.73 13.73
C PRO A 318 35.38 -64.12 14.08
N PRO A 319 35.63 -65.16 13.27
CA PRO A 319 35.32 -66.53 13.69
C PRO A 319 36.02 -66.78 15.02
N ALA A 320 35.25 -67.22 16.02
CA ALA A 320 35.74 -67.45 17.36
C ALA A 320 36.82 -68.56 17.35
N THR A 321 38.08 -68.18 17.50
CA THR A 321 39.14 -69.10 17.91
C THR A 321 40.03 -68.49 18.98
N LEU A 322 39.91 -69.10 20.16
CA LEU A 322 40.94 -69.45 21.14
C LEU A 322 41.58 -68.34 22.00
N GLY A 323 41.39 -68.51 23.32
CA GLY A 323 42.49 -68.40 24.28
C GLY A 323 42.38 -67.26 25.29
N GLU A 324 41.95 -67.61 26.51
CA GLU A 324 41.99 -66.79 27.72
C GLU A 324 43.42 -66.33 28.09
N LYS A 325 43.58 -65.11 28.61
CA LYS A 325 43.76 -64.83 30.06
C LYS A 325 44.01 -63.32 30.37
N PRO A 326 43.71 -62.86 31.60
CA PRO A 326 43.70 -61.44 31.98
C PRO A 326 44.96 -61.02 32.76
N SER A 327 45.36 -59.74 32.67
CA SER A 327 46.28 -59.12 33.63
C SER A 327 46.14 -57.59 33.72
N GLY A 328 45.65 -57.12 34.87
CA GLY A 328 46.22 -56.02 35.70
C GLY A 328 46.19 -54.56 35.19
N PRO A 329 45.76 -53.59 36.03
CA PRO A 329 45.71 -52.17 35.67
C PRO A 329 47.02 -51.44 36.04
N ALA A 330 47.40 -50.44 35.25
CA ALA A 330 48.40 -49.44 35.65
C ALA A 330 47.98 -48.07 35.11
N GLY A 331 47.86 -47.11 36.03
CA GLY A 331 47.56 -45.72 35.72
C GLY A 331 48.75 -44.97 35.12
N GLY A 332 48.46 -43.78 34.62
CA GLY A 332 49.47 -42.84 34.16
C GLY A 332 48.84 -41.62 33.49
N ARG A 333 48.71 -40.54 34.26
CA ARG A 333 48.44 -39.18 33.76
C ARG A 333 49.52 -38.80 32.73
N SER A 334 49.12 -38.09 31.67
CA SER A 334 49.95 -37.02 31.13
C SER A 334 49.09 -35.90 30.56
N LYS A 335 49.50 -34.68 30.88
CA LYS A 335 48.97 -33.38 30.43
C LYS A 335 49.49 -33.06 29.02
N THR A 336 48.73 -32.29 28.25
CA THR A 336 49.22 -31.27 27.29
C THR A 336 47.99 -30.51 26.76
N THR A 337 47.81 -29.24 27.18
CA THR A 337 48.02 -27.98 26.41
C THR A 337 46.84 -27.62 25.50
N GLU A 338 46.02 -26.67 25.96
CA GLU A 338 45.11 -25.87 25.13
C GLU A 338 45.68 -24.44 25.06
N GLU A 339 45.87 -23.95 23.83
CA GLU A 339 46.20 -22.56 23.49
C GLU A 339 44.94 -21.85 22.99
N ASP A 340 44.89 -20.56 23.30
CA ASP A 340 43.82 -19.58 23.13
C ASP A 340 43.45 -19.25 21.66
N ASP A 341 42.18 -18.86 21.46
CA ASP A 341 41.64 -18.18 20.28
C ASP A 341 40.96 -16.87 20.73
N PRO A 342 41.26 -15.67 20.19
CA PRO A 342 40.61 -14.43 20.62
C PRO A 342 39.45 -14.01 19.70
N GLU A 343 38.30 -13.82 20.33
CA GLU A 343 37.05 -13.30 19.78
C GLU A 343 37.07 -11.75 19.73
N VAL A 344 36.73 -11.16 18.57
CA VAL A 344 36.62 -9.71 18.38
C VAL A 344 35.14 -9.30 18.44
N SER A 345 34.77 -8.50 19.44
CA SER A 345 33.52 -7.71 19.46
C SER A 345 33.83 -6.22 19.46
N ARG A 346 33.13 -5.45 18.61
CA ARG A 346 33.15 -3.99 18.60
C ARG A 346 31.72 -3.49 18.74
N THR A 347 31.47 -2.74 19.81
CA THR A 347 30.26 -1.95 20.05
C THR A 347 30.63 -0.47 19.86
N VAL A 348 29.82 0.28 19.13
CA VAL A 348 29.96 1.74 18.95
C VAL A 348 28.74 2.42 19.58
N GLU A 349 29.03 3.43 20.40
CA GLU A 349 28.11 4.25 21.16
C GLU A 349 27.31 5.24 20.29
N VAL A 350 26.12 5.58 20.79
CA VAL A 350 25.15 6.53 20.25
C VAL A 350 25.23 7.83 21.07
N SER A 351 25.22 8.99 20.41
CA SER A 351 25.14 10.30 21.08
C SER A 351 23.85 11.07 20.73
N GLU A 352 23.23 11.63 21.77
CA GLU A 352 22.05 12.50 21.78
C GLU A 352 22.42 13.98 21.57
N TRP A 353 21.55 14.80 20.99
CA TRP A 353 21.57 16.28 21.18
C TRP A 353 20.17 16.90 21.09
N THR A 354 19.95 17.94 21.91
CA THR A 354 18.66 18.45 22.41
C THR A 354 18.23 19.81 21.82
N PHE A 355 16.96 20.13 22.09
CA PHE A 355 16.11 21.25 21.66
C PHE A 355 16.46 22.62 22.30
N GLY A 356 16.19 23.75 21.62
CA GLY A 356 16.25 25.12 22.17
C GLY A 356 15.24 26.10 21.55
N ARG A 357 14.61 26.95 22.38
CA ARG A 357 13.43 27.82 22.11
C ARG A 357 13.77 29.32 21.90
N PHE A 358 13.04 29.95 20.98
CA PHE A 358 12.33 31.26 20.97
C PHE A 358 12.88 32.53 21.69
N GLN A 359 12.92 33.66 20.96
CA GLN A 359 12.40 35.00 21.37
C GLN A 359 12.04 35.92 20.16
N GLN A 360 11.16 36.91 20.41
CA GLN A 360 10.39 37.86 19.56
C GLN A 360 11.26 38.96 18.85
N SER A 361 10.85 39.85 17.91
CA SER A 361 9.56 40.50 17.59
C SER A 361 9.54 41.29 16.24
N LYS A 362 8.33 41.42 15.64
CA LYS A 362 7.67 42.55 14.89
C LYS A 362 8.00 42.99 13.43
N LYS A 363 6.92 42.92 12.60
CA LYS A 363 6.41 43.78 11.46
C LYS A 363 7.31 43.92 10.21
N SER A 364 6.87 43.80 8.95
CA SER A 364 5.58 44.13 8.29
C SER A 364 5.40 43.46 6.90
N SER A 365 4.13 43.30 6.50
CA SER A 365 3.56 43.30 5.12
C SER A 365 4.08 42.35 4.03
N LYS A 366 3.26 41.33 3.72
CA LYS A 366 2.63 41.02 2.42
C LYS A 366 1.92 39.66 2.53
N GLU A 367 0.60 39.66 2.46
CA GLU A 367 -0.25 38.45 2.51
C GLU A 367 0.09 37.53 1.33
N SER A 368 0.62 36.34 1.63
CA SER A 368 0.83 35.24 0.69
C SER A 368 -0.17 34.10 0.93
N ASP A 369 -0.19 33.15 0.00
CA ASP A 369 -1.11 32.01 -0.19
C ASP A 369 -1.48 31.18 1.06
N ASP A 370 -0.78 31.39 2.17
CA ASP A 370 -0.99 30.78 3.47
C ASP A 370 -2.37 31.13 4.10
N ALA A 371 -2.90 32.33 3.82
CA ALA A 371 -4.25 32.72 4.22
C ALA A 371 -5.36 31.98 3.44
N ALA A 372 -5.06 31.46 2.25
CA ALA A 372 -6.01 30.73 1.40
C ALA A 372 -6.16 29.27 1.86
N LEU A 373 -5.07 28.65 2.33
CA LEU A 373 -5.09 27.26 2.78
C LEU A 373 -5.67 27.08 4.18
N ARG A 374 -5.40 28.00 5.13
CA ARG A 374 -6.13 28.05 6.41
C ARG A 374 -7.64 28.24 6.26
N ARG A 375 -8.08 28.85 5.14
CA ARG A 375 -9.49 28.96 4.78
C ARG A 375 -10.06 27.68 4.18
N LEU A 376 -9.24 26.80 3.59
CA LEU A 376 -9.63 25.57 2.87
C LEU A 376 -10.01 24.41 3.82
N ILE A 377 -9.45 24.46 5.01
CA ILE A 377 -9.56 23.45 6.08
C ILE A 377 -10.77 23.68 6.98
N VAL A 378 -11.34 24.89 7.00
CA VAL A 378 -12.64 25.08 7.66
C VAL A 378 -13.78 24.59 6.76
N SER A 379 -13.49 23.99 5.61
CA SER A 379 -14.08 24.40 4.33
C SER A 379 -14.62 23.29 3.44
N MET A 380 -15.41 22.35 3.96
CA MET A 380 -16.14 21.43 3.06
C MET A 380 -17.65 21.34 3.34
N ARG A 381 -18.14 21.96 4.43
CA ARG A 381 -19.58 21.99 4.72
C ARG A 381 -20.34 22.90 3.73
N PRO A 382 -21.51 22.50 3.22
CA PRO A 382 -22.41 23.42 2.53
C PRO A 382 -22.98 24.44 3.51
N TRP A 383 -23.27 25.66 3.05
CA TRP A 383 -24.11 26.57 3.82
C TRP A 383 -25.57 26.23 3.56
N VAL A 384 -26.35 26.02 4.62
CA VAL A 384 -27.76 25.63 4.51
C VAL A 384 -28.64 26.60 5.29
N SER A 385 -29.68 27.14 4.64
CA SER A 385 -30.69 27.95 5.33
C SER A 385 -31.98 28.02 4.52
N HIS A 386 -33.13 27.95 5.20
CA HIS A 386 -34.46 28.13 4.59
C HIS A 386 -34.72 27.26 3.35
N GLY A 387 -34.24 26.02 3.36
CA GLY A 387 -34.38 25.06 2.24
C GLY A 387 -33.36 25.25 1.10
N VAL A 388 -32.49 26.26 1.17
CA VAL A 388 -31.42 26.47 0.18
C VAL A 388 -30.12 25.90 0.73
N SER A 389 -29.50 25.00 -0.05
CA SER A 389 -28.16 24.46 0.22
C SER A 389 -27.18 24.99 -0.82
N LEU A 390 -26.11 25.62 -0.35
CA LEU A 390 -25.02 26.12 -1.18
C LEU A 390 -23.76 25.28 -0.86
N PRO A 391 -23.34 24.38 -1.75
CA PRO A 391 -22.13 23.60 -1.56
C PRO A 391 -20.91 24.47 -1.28
N HIS A 392 -19.94 23.87 -0.60
CA HIS A 392 -18.62 24.44 -0.53
C HIS A 392 -18.09 24.80 -1.94
N GLY A 393 -17.48 25.98 -2.08
CA GLY A 393 -17.01 26.48 -3.38
C GLY A 393 -18.10 27.18 -4.21
N THR A 394 -19.32 27.35 -3.68
CA THR A 394 -20.36 28.16 -4.35
C THR A 394 -19.94 29.63 -4.42
N LEU A 395 -19.89 30.20 -5.62
CA LEU A 395 -19.55 31.61 -5.85
C LEU A 395 -20.76 32.51 -5.59
N LEU A 396 -20.52 33.72 -5.11
CA LEU A 396 -21.52 34.72 -4.72
C LEU A 396 -21.23 36.05 -5.42
N VAL A 397 -22.26 36.76 -5.86
CA VAL A 397 -22.16 38.14 -6.39
C VAL A 397 -23.36 39.00 -5.98
N MET A 398 -23.10 40.25 -5.59
CA MET A 398 -24.09 41.29 -5.29
C MET A 398 -23.78 42.54 -6.12
N HIS A 399 -24.81 43.14 -6.71
CA HIS A 399 -24.67 44.37 -7.50
C HIS A 399 -25.23 45.55 -6.70
N ASN A 400 -24.40 46.55 -6.43
CA ASN A 400 -24.77 47.72 -5.63
C ASN A 400 -24.25 48.99 -6.32
N HIS A 401 -25.16 49.87 -6.75
CA HIS A 401 -24.85 51.16 -7.39
C HIS A 401 -23.73 51.13 -8.44
N GLY A 402 -23.76 50.15 -9.35
CA GLY A 402 -22.76 49.99 -10.42
C GLY A 402 -21.47 49.27 -10.00
N GLN A 403 -21.30 48.97 -8.71
CA GLN A 403 -20.21 48.14 -8.18
C GLN A 403 -20.67 46.70 -7.98
N ARG A 404 -19.77 45.75 -8.23
CA ARG A 404 -19.99 44.33 -8.01
C ARG A 404 -19.18 43.88 -6.81
N HIS A 405 -19.86 43.27 -5.84
CA HIS A 405 -19.24 42.69 -4.66
C HIS A 405 -19.32 41.17 -4.77
N TYR A 406 -18.17 40.51 -4.63
CA TYR A 406 -18.06 39.07 -4.79
C TYR A 406 -17.83 38.35 -3.46
N GLY A 407 -18.14 37.06 -3.44
CA GLY A 407 -17.85 36.18 -2.32
C GLY A 407 -17.89 34.70 -2.69
N VAL A 408 -17.71 33.84 -1.70
CA VAL A 408 -17.74 32.38 -1.85
C VAL A 408 -18.25 31.72 -0.57
N ILE A 409 -18.88 30.55 -0.70
CA ILE A 409 -19.22 29.69 0.43
C ILE A 409 -18.03 28.81 0.78
N LEU A 410 -17.43 29.06 1.94
CA LEU A 410 -16.36 28.23 2.49
C LEU A 410 -16.80 27.68 3.84
N GLY A 411 -16.87 26.34 3.99
CA GLY A 411 -17.09 25.75 5.30
C GLY A 411 -18.42 26.08 5.94
N GLY A 412 -19.48 26.09 5.13
CA GLY A 412 -20.80 26.45 5.59
C GLY A 412 -20.92 27.91 5.98
N SER A 413 -20.04 28.80 5.51
CA SER A 413 -20.10 30.23 5.81
C SER A 413 -19.95 31.10 4.56
N TRP A 414 -20.58 32.26 4.59
CA TRP A 414 -20.48 33.32 3.57
C TRP A 414 -19.18 34.07 3.78
N ILE A 415 -18.29 34.04 2.79
CA ILE A 415 -17.06 34.84 2.80
C ILE A 415 -17.23 35.97 1.79
N VAL A 416 -17.37 37.20 2.30
CA VAL A 416 -17.67 38.40 1.49
C VAL A 416 -16.85 39.56 2.04
N GLY A 417 -16.14 40.29 1.17
CA GLY A 417 -15.28 41.41 1.58
C GLY A 417 -14.19 40.99 2.58
N GLY A 418 -13.72 39.75 2.50
CA GLY A 418 -12.70 39.20 3.41
C GLY A 418 -13.20 38.80 4.80
N LYS A 419 -14.49 38.97 5.11
CA LYS A 419 -15.08 38.65 6.41
C LYS A 419 -16.01 37.44 6.31
N ARG A 420 -16.09 36.68 7.40
CA ARG A 420 -16.93 35.47 7.53
C ARG A 420 -18.28 35.83 8.13
N PHE A 421 -19.36 35.32 7.53
CA PHE A 421 -20.73 35.51 7.98
C PHE A 421 -21.51 34.21 7.94
N GLN A 422 -22.49 34.10 8.83
CA GLN A 422 -23.40 32.95 8.90
C GLN A 422 -24.71 33.16 8.11
N SER A 423 -24.91 34.33 7.51
CA SER A 423 -26.11 34.64 6.73
C SER A 423 -25.84 35.62 5.57
N PRO A 424 -26.64 35.56 4.49
CA PRO A 424 -26.51 36.46 3.35
C PRO A 424 -26.75 37.92 3.72
N SER A 425 -27.67 38.21 4.65
CA SER A 425 -27.96 39.59 5.07
C SER A 425 -26.82 40.22 5.86
N ALA A 426 -26.14 39.44 6.71
CA ALA A 426 -24.94 39.93 7.41
C ALA A 426 -23.80 40.22 6.43
N ALA A 427 -23.61 39.36 5.41
CA ALA A 427 -22.65 39.59 4.35
C ALA A 427 -22.98 40.84 3.52
N SER A 428 -24.26 41.06 3.18
CA SER A 428 -24.71 42.23 2.42
C SER A 428 -24.47 43.55 3.15
N ARG A 429 -24.74 43.59 4.47
CA ARG A 429 -24.52 44.77 5.31
C ARG A 429 -23.07 45.21 5.36
N GLU A 430 -22.13 44.28 5.22
CA GLU A 430 -20.72 44.61 5.24
C GLU A 430 -20.27 45.36 3.99
N VAL A 431 -20.69 44.89 2.82
CA VAL A 431 -20.22 45.43 1.52
C VAL A 431 -21.14 46.47 0.92
N GLY A 432 -22.44 46.43 1.22
CA GLY A 432 -23.40 47.38 0.70
C GLY A 432 -23.24 48.76 1.32
N ARG A 433 -23.29 49.80 0.48
CA ARG A 433 -23.31 51.22 0.89
C ARG A 433 -24.47 51.92 0.21
N THR A 434 -25.04 52.91 0.88
CA THR A 434 -25.94 53.86 0.22
C THR A 434 -25.13 54.80 -0.68
N LEU A 435 -25.79 55.56 -1.56
CA LEU A 435 -25.15 56.57 -2.41
C LEU A 435 -24.26 57.56 -1.61
N ASP A 436 -24.64 57.87 -0.37
CA ASP A 436 -23.88 58.76 0.53
C ASP A 436 -22.81 58.04 1.37
N GLY A 437 -22.49 56.78 1.05
CA GLY A 437 -21.43 56.01 1.69
C GLY A 437 -21.77 55.45 3.08
N ARG A 438 -23.04 55.51 3.53
CA ARG A 438 -23.45 54.99 4.85
C ARG A 438 -23.80 53.50 4.78
N LYS A 439 -23.62 52.78 5.89
CA LYS A 439 -24.10 51.39 6.05
C LYS A 439 -25.63 51.39 6.25
N THR A 440 -26.34 50.48 5.59
CA THR A 440 -27.80 50.30 5.73
C THR A 440 -28.16 48.81 5.86
N GLU A 441 -29.38 48.50 6.30
CA GLU A 441 -29.88 47.12 6.45
C GLU A 441 -30.34 46.53 5.12
N TRP A 442 -29.41 45.90 4.38
CA TRP A 442 -29.70 45.21 3.13
C TRP A 442 -30.32 43.81 3.35
N ASN A 443 -31.34 43.46 2.55
CA ASN A 443 -31.94 42.12 2.58
C ASN A 443 -31.17 41.15 1.67
N GLY A 444 -30.17 40.47 2.23
CA GLY A 444 -29.27 39.61 1.46
C GLY A 444 -29.92 38.45 0.71
N TRP A 445 -31.18 38.10 0.97
CA TRP A 445 -31.86 37.11 0.14
C TRP A 445 -32.21 37.62 -1.26
N ARG A 446 -32.36 38.94 -1.44
CA ARG A 446 -32.71 39.57 -2.72
C ARG A 446 -31.48 40.09 -3.47
N GLU A 447 -30.44 40.47 -2.73
CA GLU A 447 -29.28 41.16 -3.31
C GLU A 447 -28.23 40.22 -3.91
N TRP A 448 -28.19 38.96 -3.47
CA TRP A 448 -27.17 38.00 -3.92
C TRP A 448 -27.65 37.12 -5.08
N SER A 449 -26.74 36.89 -6.02
CA SER A 449 -26.78 35.79 -6.99
C SER A 449 -25.64 34.82 -6.70
N VAL A 450 -25.84 33.54 -7.02
CA VAL A 450 -24.90 32.47 -6.71
C VAL A 450 -24.66 31.56 -7.92
N LYS A 451 -23.50 30.91 -7.95
CA LYS A 451 -23.13 29.90 -8.94
C LYS A 451 -22.46 28.73 -8.23
N ARG A 452 -23.15 27.59 -8.12
CA ARG A 452 -22.66 26.41 -7.40
C ARG A 452 -21.65 25.64 -8.26
N PRO A 453 -20.80 24.78 -7.67
CA PRO A 453 -19.95 23.89 -8.43
C PRO A 453 -20.77 23.07 -9.44
N GLY A 454 -20.44 23.17 -10.73
CA GLY A 454 -21.16 22.50 -11.83
C GLY A 454 -22.29 23.32 -12.50
N ASP A 455 -22.72 24.45 -11.92
CA ASP A 455 -23.71 25.32 -12.57
C ASP A 455 -23.09 26.05 -13.79
N LYS A 456 -23.83 26.13 -14.91
CA LYS A 456 -23.39 26.84 -16.13
C LYS A 456 -23.60 28.36 -16.04
N GLU A 457 -24.70 28.80 -15.42
CA GLU A 457 -25.14 30.19 -15.32
C GLU A 457 -25.27 30.68 -13.86
N TRP A 458 -25.33 31.99 -13.66
CA TRP A 458 -25.62 32.60 -12.35
C TRP A 458 -27.12 32.52 -12.04
N MET A 459 -27.47 32.24 -10.78
CA MET A 459 -28.85 32.21 -10.33
C MET A 459 -29.09 33.17 -9.17
N SER A 460 -30.22 33.86 -9.15
CA SER A 460 -30.59 34.68 -7.99
C SER A 460 -30.84 33.81 -6.76
N LEU A 461 -30.28 34.19 -5.61
CA LEU A 461 -30.51 33.50 -4.34
C LEU A 461 -31.99 33.52 -3.94
N SER A 462 -32.71 34.58 -4.31
CA SER A 462 -34.15 34.70 -4.08
C SER A 462 -34.95 33.66 -4.87
N LEU A 463 -34.52 33.36 -6.11
CA LEU A 463 -35.14 32.34 -6.95
C LEU A 463 -34.91 30.94 -6.39
N LEU A 464 -33.69 30.65 -5.92
CA LEU A 464 -33.39 29.38 -5.25
C LEU A 464 -34.26 29.17 -4.01
N ARG A 465 -34.50 30.22 -3.22
CA ARG A 465 -35.38 30.19 -2.04
C ARG A 465 -36.87 30.02 -2.40
N LEU A 466 -37.29 30.51 -3.56
CA LEU A 466 -38.67 30.30 -4.05
C LEU A 466 -38.86 28.87 -4.56
N GLN A 467 -37.85 28.31 -5.24
CA GLN A 467 -37.84 26.92 -5.70
C GLN A 467 -37.87 25.94 -4.52
N SER A 468 -37.11 26.22 -3.45
CA SER A 468 -37.08 25.38 -2.24
C SER A 468 -38.37 25.39 -1.41
N LYS A 469 -39.35 26.23 -1.75
CA LYS A 469 -40.68 26.29 -1.10
C LYS A 469 -41.79 25.60 -1.91
N ARG A 470 -41.51 25.23 -3.16
CA ARG A 470 -42.46 24.52 -4.05
C ARG A 470 -42.26 23.00 -4.04
N VAL A 471 -41.18 22.56 -3.39
CA VAL A 471 -40.92 21.18 -2.96
C VAL A 471 -41.34 21.08 -1.51
#